data_AF-A0A2V3JSN4-F1
#
_entry.id   AF-A0A2V3JSN4-F1
#
_cell.length_a   1.000
_cell.length_b   1.000
_cell.length_c   1.000
_cell.angle_alpha   90.00
_cell.angle_beta   90.00
_cell.angle_gamma   90.00
#
_symmetry.space_group_name_H-M   'P 1'
#
loop_
_entity.id
_entity.type
_entity.pdbx_description
1 polymer ?
#
loop_
_entity_poly.entity_id
_entity_poly.type
_entity_poly.pdbx_seq_one_letter_code
_entity_poly.pdbx_strand_id
1 'polypeptide(L)'
;MFIWVECIRLILMNGCRILAITVLLTLIFSMTAAATEITNVTIGTDEYIVLNNDIYIELLDVSGDMGWSAKVWFYGYLDPVGIKRTLYVGDIPTGYTSVTGLTIDVTLDSIFSNGSSFVIESPIKLYVTGRGAGGGEEDLDIDDDGVPDIWDLDNSTPAGYWTDSDGRGRMWGDMNGDAKLTSADVLMLLQAVVGKIEIG
;
A
#
# COMPACT_ATOMS: atom_id res chain seq x y z
N MET A 1 13.29 21.66 -0.67
CA MET A 1 12.29 22.69 -0.35
C MET A 1 13.02 24.01 -0.11
N PHE A 2 12.85 24.98 -1.00
CA PHE A 2 13.52 26.28 -0.98
C PHE A 2 12.93 27.17 0.13
N ILE A 3 13.76 27.62 1.09
CA ILE A 3 13.41 28.75 1.95
C ILE A 3 14.40 29.88 1.66
N TRP A 4 13.81 30.99 1.24
CA TRP A 4 14.37 32.30 0.97
C TRP A 4 15.35 32.79 2.05
N VAL A 5 16.53 33.22 1.63
CA VAL A 5 17.46 34.03 2.45
C VAL A 5 17.52 35.42 1.82
N GLU A 6 16.68 36.35 2.30
CA GLU A 6 16.90 37.77 2.07
C GLU A 6 16.90 38.55 3.39
N CYS A 7 17.91 39.43 3.48
CA CYS A 7 17.99 40.63 4.30
C CYS A 7 18.12 40.51 5.82
N ILE A 8 19.34 40.25 6.30
CA ILE A 8 19.82 40.82 7.57
C ILE A 8 20.80 41.95 7.23
N ARG A 9 20.32 43.20 7.24
CA ARG A 9 21.18 44.40 7.26
C ARG A 9 21.81 44.52 8.66
N LEU A 10 23.11 44.27 8.75
CA LEU A 10 23.94 44.49 9.93
C LEU A 10 24.12 46.01 10.16
N ILE A 11 23.58 46.55 11.26
CA ILE A 11 23.91 47.91 11.73
C ILE A 11 25.17 47.82 12.60
N LEU A 12 26.23 48.45 12.13
CA LEU A 12 27.56 48.50 12.71
C LEU A 12 27.60 49.54 13.85
N MET A 13 27.70 49.11 15.12
CA MET A 13 28.04 50.02 16.24
C MET A 13 28.95 49.34 17.27
N ASN A 14 30.20 49.81 17.30
CA ASN A 14 31.20 49.80 18.37
C ASN A 14 31.23 48.66 19.40
N GLY A 15 32.23 47.79 19.24
CA GLY A 15 33.26 47.64 20.27
C GLY A 15 33.25 46.38 21.12
N CYS A 16 32.14 45.98 21.75
CA CYS A 16 32.21 44.92 22.79
C CYS A 16 30.97 44.02 22.94
N ARG A 17 30.03 43.99 21.98
CA ARG A 17 28.79 43.17 22.09
C ARG A 17 28.54 42.17 20.98
N ILE A 18 29.39 42.13 19.96
CA ILE A 18 29.20 41.27 18.77
C ILE A 18 29.50 39.80 19.09
N LEU A 19 30.36 39.51 20.06
CA LEU A 19 30.75 38.12 20.37
C LEU A 19 29.64 37.29 21.04
N ALA A 20 28.66 37.93 21.69
CA ALA A 20 27.61 37.23 22.41
C ALA A 20 26.48 36.73 21.50
N ILE A 21 26.22 37.40 20.37
CA ILE A 21 25.07 37.08 19.49
C ILE A 21 25.44 35.99 18.48
N THR A 22 26.69 35.94 18.00
CA THR A 22 27.15 34.85 17.12
C THR A 22 27.17 33.49 17.84
N VAL A 23 27.59 33.46 19.12
CA VAL A 23 27.57 32.23 19.93
C VAL A 23 26.13 31.77 20.22
N LEU A 24 25.20 32.71 20.43
CA LEU A 24 23.78 32.38 20.65
C LEU A 24 23.11 31.85 19.37
N LEU A 25 23.45 32.37 18.18
CA LEU A 25 22.91 31.87 16.91
C LEU A 25 23.43 30.47 16.56
N THR A 26 24.69 30.15 16.88
CA THR A 26 25.24 28.79 16.71
C THR A 26 24.65 27.77 17.68
N LEU A 27 24.20 28.20 18.86
CA LEU A 27 23.54 27.33 19.84
C LEU A 27 22.08 27.02 19.49
N ILE A 28 21.36 27.94 18.84
CA ILE A 28 19.96 27.71 18.42
C ILE A 28 19.88 26.79 17.18
N PHE A 29 20.93 26.74 16.35
CA PHE A 29 21.06 25.79 15.23
C PHE A 29 21.92 24.57 15.56
N SER A 30 22.05 24.21 16.84
CA SER A 30 22.39 22.82 17.18
C SER A 30 21.17 21.96 16.85
N MET A 31 20.90 21.78 15.54
CA MET A 31 20.10 20.67 15.05
C MET A 31 20.82 19.44 15.60
N THR A 32 20.30 18.89 16.68
CA THR A 32 20.58 17.51 17.04
C THR A 32 20.26 16.72 15.79
N ALA A 33 21.28 16.31 15.04
CA ALA A 33 21.14 15.28 14.05
C ALA A 33 20.63 14.09 14.86
N ALA A 34 19.31 13.87 14.82
CA ALA A 34 18.71 12.72 15.44
C ALA A 34 19.44 11.51 14.84
N ALA A 35 19.94 10.63 15.69
CA ALA A 35 20.60 9.43 15.21
C ALA A 35 19.57 8.67 14.37
N THR A 36 19.84 8.53 13.08
CA THR A 36 19.02 7.72 12.18
C THR A 36 19.35 6.26 12.44
N GLU A 37 18.33 5.48 12.75
CA GLU A 37 18.43 4.04 12.92
C GLU A 37 18.26 3.38 11.55
N ILE A 38 19.18 2.48 11.22
CA ILE A 38 19.22 1.79 9.92
C ILE A 38 18.85 0.32 10.12
N THR A 39 17.89 -0.16 9.33
CA THR A 39 17.44 -1.55 9.32
C THR A 39 17.50 -2.08 7.89
N ASN A 40 18.23 -3.18 7.69
CA ASN A 40 18.30 -3.86 6.39
C ASN A 40 17.31 -5.03 6.39
N VAL A 41 16.50 -5.13 5.35
CA VAL A 41 15.49 -6.18 5.22
C VAL A 41 15.51 -6.77 3.81
N THR A 42 15.24 -8.06 3.71
CA THR A 42 15.09 -8.75 2.41
C THR A 42 13.69 -9.33 2.34
N ILE A 43 12.96 -8.97 1.29
CA ILE A 43 11.56 -9.31 1.07
C ILE A 43 11.48 -10.09 -0.25
N GLY A 44 10.84 -11.26 -0.23
CA GLY A 44 10.55 -12.02 -1.45
C GLY A 44 9.44 -11.37 -2.27
N THR A 45 9.37 -11.67 -3.57
CA THR A 45 8.20 -11.28 -4.38
C THR A 45 6.95 -11.91 -3.76
N ASP A 46 5.88 -11.14 -3.67
CA ASP A 46 4.65 -11.53 -2.97
C ASP A 46 4.94 -11.89 -1.51
N GLU A 47 5.82 -11.15 -0.85
CA GLU A 47 6.00 -11.17 0.60
C GLU A 47 5.81 -9.77 1.18
N TYR A 48 5.36 -9.73 2.43
CA TYR A 48 5.33 -8.51 3.22
C TYR A 48 6.05 -8.67 4.54
N ILE A 49 6.49 -7.52 5.07
CA ILE A 49 6.95 -7.38 6.45
C ILE A 49 6.12 -6.31 7.16
N VAL A 50 6.05 -6.41 8.49
CA VAL A 50 5.44 -5.40 9.35
C VAL A 50 6.50 -4.82 10.25
N LEU A 51 6.61 -3.50 10.26
CA LEU A 51 7.51 -2.73 11.10
C LEU A 51 6.74 -2.13 12.27
N ASN A 52 7.18 -2.42 13.49
CA ASN A 52 6.62 -1.90 14.74
C ASN A 52 5.09 -2.06 14.86
N ASN A 53 4.53 -3.11 14.25
CA ASN A 53 3.09 -3.38 14.18
C ASN A 53 2.27 -2.23 13.60
N ASP A 54 2.86 -1.45 12.70
CA ASP A 54 2.26 -0.24 12.13
C ASP A 54 2.40 -0.17 10.62
N ILE A 55 3.65 -0.16 10.11
CA ILE A 55 3.92 -0.02 8.68
C ILE A 55 4.12 -1.38 8.05
N TYR A 56 3.35 -1.64 6.99
CA TYR A 56 3.48 -2.79 6.11
C TYR A 56 4.28 -2.40 4.88
N ILE A 57 5.22 -3.25 4.51
CA ILE A 57 5.99 -3.12 3.27
C ILE A 57 5.87 -4.43 2.54
N GLU A 58 5.24 -4.38 1.37
CA GLU A 58 4.98 -5.55 0.53
C GLU A 58 5.66 -5.39 -0.81
N LEU A 59 6.38 -6.42 -1.24
CA LEU A 59 7.03 -6.46 -2.54
C LEU A 59 6.09 -7.12 -3.55
N LEU A 60 5.56 -6.32 -4.48
CA LEU A 60 4.61 -6.77 -5.49
C LEU A 60 5.31 -7.36 -6.71
N ASP A 61 6.41 -6.75 -7.16
CA ASP A 61 7.10 -7.19 -8.38
C ASP A 61 8.56 -6.73 -8.39
N VAL A 62 9.41 -7.44 -9.16
CA VAL A 62 10.80 -7.07 -9.44
C VAL A 62 11.06 -7.11 -10.93
N SER A 63 11.64 -6.04 -11.48
CA SER A 63 11.93 -5.92 -12.91
C SER A 63 13.40 -5.65 -13.18
N GLY A 64 13.94 -6.32 -14.21
CA GLY A 64 15.29 -6.12 -14.73
C GLY A 64 15.37 -5.45 -16.10
N ASP A 65 14.22 -5.17 -16.75
CA ASP A 65 14.18 -4.84 -18.19
C ASP A 65 14.52 -3.38 -18.51
N MET A 66 14.43 -2.46 -17.54
CA MET A 66 14.80 -1.04 -17.70
C MET A 66 15.48 -0.47 -16.45
N GLY A 67 16.46 -1.22 -15.96
CA GLY A 67 17.10 -0.96 -14.66
C GLY A 67 16.43 -1.79 -13.57
N TRP A 68 17.26 -2.26 -12.65
CA TRP A 68 16.83 -3.06 -11.51
C TRP A 68 15.85 -2.22 -10.67
N SER A 69 14.58 -2.61 -10.68
CA SER A 69 13.51 -1.93 -9.93
C SER A 69 12.60 -2.89 -9.19
N ALA A 70 12.00 -2.40 -8.11
CA ALA A 70 11.06 -3.14 -7.28
C ALA A 70 9.76 -2.34 -7.13
N LYS A 71 8.61 -2.95 -7.40
CA LYS A 71 7.29 -2.39 -7.13
C LYS A 71 6.89 -2.74 -5.71
N VAL A 72 6.72 -1.74 -4.87
CA VAL A 72 6.51 -1.88 -3.43
C VAL A 72 5.21 -1.20 -3.04
N TRP A 73 4.43 -1.84 -2.16
CA TRP A 73 3.26 -1.25 -1.53
C TRP A 73 3.55 -0.93 -0.07
N PHE A 74 3.41 0.35 0.28
CA PHE A 74 3.49 0.83 1.65
C PHE A 74 2.08 1.09 2.17
N TYR A 75 1.69 0.45 3.25
CA TYR A 75 0.38 0.68 3.87
C TYR A 75 0.48 0.57 5.39
N GLY A 76 -0.53 1.11 6.08
CA GLY A 76 -0.63 1.03 7.53
C GLY A 76 -1.85 0.23 7.94
N TYR A 77 -1.86 -0.30 9.16
CA TYR A 77 -3.06 -0.96 9.69
C TYR A 77 -4.30 -0.03 9.65
N LEU A 78 -4.09 1.28 9.90
CA LEU A 78 -5.14 2.30 9.86
C LEU A 78 -5.26 3.02 8.49
N ASP A 79 -4.42 2.65 7.52
CA ASP A 79 -4.43 3.18 6.15
C ASP A 79 -4.21 2.02 5.16
N PRO A 80 -5.24 1.17 4.94
CA PRO A 80 -5.13 0.00 4.10
C PRO A 80 -5.06 0.34 2.60
N VAL A 81 -5.39 1.58 2.21
CA VAL A 81 -5.24 2.04 0.82
C VAL A 81 -3.74 2.17 0.50
N GLY A 82 -3.00 2.80 1.40
CA GLY A 82 -1.56 2.94 1.29
C GLY A 82 -1.11 3.59 -0.03
N ILE A 83 0.11 3.29 -0.43
CA ILE A 83 0.77 3.89 -1.60
C ILE A 83 1.65 2.85 -2.29
N LYS A 84 1.38 2.59 -3.58
CA LYS A 84 2.23 1.79 -4.45
C LYS A 84 3.31 2.68 -5.10
N ARG A 85 4.56 2.22 -5.10
CA ARG A 85 5.74 2.93 -5.66
C ARG A 85 6.67 1.95 -6.37
N THR A 86 7.32 2.44 -7.42
CA THR A 86 8.44 1.72 -8.05
C THR A 86 9.73 2.35 -7.56
N LEU A 87 10.57 1.55 -6.92
CA LEU A 87 11.89 1.95 -6.43
C LEU A 87 12.96 1.46 -7.41
N TYR A 88 14.00 2.26 -7.61
CA TYR A 88 15.14 1.91 -8.46
C TYR A 88 16.41 1.82 -7.62
N VAL A 89 17.30 0.89 -7.98
CA VAL A 89 18.61 0.77 -7.32
C VAL A 89 19.41 2.06 -7.54
N GLY A 90 19.87 2.67 -6.44
CA GLY A 90 20.64 3.92 -6.48
C GLY A 90 19.80 5.21 -6.58
N ASP A 91 18.47 5.12 -6.49
CA ASP A 91 17.59 6.29 -6.43
C ASP A 91 17.57 6.93 -5.03
N ILE A 92 16.96 8.10 -4.93
CA ILE A 92 16.72 8.76 -3.64
C ILE A 92 15.79 7.91 -2.76
N PRO A 93 16.00 7.91 -1.43
CA PRO A 93 15.12 7.20 -0.51
C PRO A 93 13.65 7.65 -0.68
N THR A 94 12.73 6.70 -0.64
CA THR A 94 11.29 6.97 -0.67
C THR A 94 10.75 7.00 0.74
N GLY A 95 10.26 8.16 1.14
CA GLY A 95 9.64 8.36 2.45
C GLY A 95 8.20 7.87 2.52
N TYR A 96 7.84 7.25 3.64
CA TYR A 96 6.48 6.91 4.01
C TYR A 96 6.22 7.30 5.46
N THR A 97 5.02 7.81 5.76
CA THR A 97 4.60 8.15 7.13
C THR A 97 3.25 7.52 7.39
N SER A 98 3.16 6.70 8.44
CA SER A 98 1.92 6.08 8.87
C SER A 98 0.98 7.09 9.53
N VAL A 99 -0.29 6.70 9.70
CA VAL A 99 -1.29 7.49 10.43
C VAL A 99 -0.90 7.71 11.89
N THR A 100 -0.10 6.81 12.49
CA THR A 100 0.38 6.97 13.87
C THR A 100 1.53 7.98 13.98
N GLY A 101 2.10 8.41 12.85
CA GLY A 101 3.22 9.35 12.77
C GLY A 101 4.58 8.69 12.72
N LEU A 102 4.67 7.35 12.55
CA LEU A 102 5.94 6.68 12.29
C LEU A 102 6.38 6.98 10.86
N THR A 103 7.57 7.55 10.70
CA THR A 103 8.16 7.88 9.40
C THR A 103 9.36 6.97 9.12
N ILE A 104 9.42 6.46 7.90
CA ILE A 104 10.53 5.68 7.37
C ILE A 104 10.98 6.23 6.02
N ASP A 105 12.27 6.09 5.71
CA ASP A 105 12.83 6.32 4.39
C ASP A 105 13.37 4.98 3.85
N VAL A 106 12.91 4.57 2.68
CA VAL A 106 13.19 3.25 2.12
C VAL A 106 14.01 3.39 0.84
N THR A 107 15.16 2.72 0.82
CA THR A 107 16.06 2.68 -0.34
C THR A 107 16.17 1.25 -0.85
N LEU A 108 16.07 1.08 -2.17
CA LEU A 108 16.32 -0.20 -2.81
C LEU A 108 17.83 -0.42 -2.96
N ASP A 109 18.37 -1.40 -2.23
CA ASP A 109 19.79 -1.70 -2.20
C ASP A 109 20.17 -2.70 -3.30
N SER A 110 19.44 -3.81 -3.39
CA SER A 110 19.73 -4.86 -4.35
C SER A 110 18.49 -5.67 -4.73
N ILE A 111 18.55 -6.33 -5.88
CA ILE A 111 17.46 -7.15 -6.44
C ILE A 111 18.00 -8.53 -6.80
N PHE A 112 17.15 -9.53 -6.60
CA PHE A 112 17.39 -10.93 -6.93
C PHE A 112 16.22 -11.48 -7.75
N SER A 113 16.34 -12.71 -8.24
CA SER A 113 15.34 -13.34 -9.12
C SER A 113 13.91 -13.42 -8.54
N ASN A 114 13.77 -13.38 -7.22
CA ASN A 114 12.50 -13.59 -6.52
C ASN A 114 12.37 -12.69 -5.28
N GLY A 115 13.03 -11.53 -5.28
CA GLY A 115 12.98 -10.64 -4.12
C GLY A 115 13.92 -9.46 -4.23
N SER A 116 13.91 -8.64 -3.19
CA SER A 116 14.76 -7.45 -3.10
C SER A 116 15.21 -7.16 -1.67
N SER A 117 16.33 -6.46 -1.57
CA SER A 117 16.91 -5.97 -0.32
C SER A 117 16.68 -4.47 -0.20
N PHE A 118 16.20 -4.04 0.96
CA PHE A 118 15.94 -2.65 1.29
C PHE A 118 16.77 -2.19 2.47
N VAL A 119 17.22 -0.95 2.40
CA VAL A 119 17.78 -0.19 3.51
C VAL A 119 16.69 0.76 4.00
N ILE A 120 16.28 0.60 5.25
CA ILE A 120 15.21 1.38 5.87
C ILE A 120 15.79 2.25 6.97
N GLU A 121 15.59 3.55 6.85
CA GLU A 121 16.03 4.55 7.79
C GLU A 121 14.84 5.11 8.59
N SER A 122 15.02 5.33 9.88
CA SER A 122 13.98 5.87 10.76
C SER A 122 14.56 6.67 11.92
N PRO A 123 13.83 7.67 12.45
CA PRO A 123 14.23 8.39 13.67
C PRO A 123 14.20 7.53 14.94
N ILE A 124 13.52 6.38 14.89
CA ILE A 124 13.44 5.41 15.98
C ILE A 124 13.88 4.03 15.52
N LYS A 125 14.28 3.20 16.47
CA LYS A 125 14.64 1.81 16.19
C LYS A 125 13.42 1.04 15.68
N LEU A 126 13.62 0.36 14.54
CA LEU A 126 12.61 -0.46 13.90
C LEU A 126 12.78 -1.93 14.29
N TYR A 127 11.65 -2.61 14.41
CA TYR A 127 11.55 -4.03 14.67
C TYR A 127 10.61 -4.65 13.66
N VAL A 128 11.05 -5.73 13.02
CA VAL A 128 10.16 -6.56 12.19
C VAL A 128 9.28 -7.35 13.16
N THR A 129 8.01 -6.97 13.24
CA THR A 129 7.00 -7.58 14.13
C THR A 129 6.17 -8.66 13.44
N GLY A 130 6.20 -8.71 12.10
CA GLY A 130 5.49 -9.70 11.31
C GLY A 130 6.14 -9.91 9.95
N ARG A 131 5.92 -11.09 9.38
CA ARG A 131 6.29 -11.45 8.00
C ARG A 131 5.27 -12.45 7.48
N GLY A 132 4.89 -12.33 6.21
CA GLY A 132 3.97 -13.27 5.57
C GLY A 132 4.13 -13.26 4.05
N ALA A 133 3.45 -14.21 3.41
CA ALA A 133 3.21 -14.13 1.97
C ALA A 133 2.24 -12.98 1.72
N GLY A 134 2.67 -12.03 0.89
CA GLY A 134 1.86 -11.01 0.29
C GLY A 134 0.83 -11.63 -0.62
N GLY A 135 -0.37 -11.05 -0.63
CA GLY A 135 -1.35 -11.39 -1.63
C GLY A 135 -0.90 -10.71 -2.91
N GLY A 136 -0.09 -11.42 -3.71
CA GLY A 136 0.32 -10.97 -5.04
C GLY A 136 -0.89 -10.44 -5.81
N GLU A 137 -0.67 -9.39 -6.59
CA GLU A 137 -1.67 -8.59 -7.32
C GLU A 137 -3.09 -9.16 -7.29
N GLU A 138 -3.82 -8.82 -6.23
CA GLU A 138 -5.27 -8.69 -6.21
C GLU A 138 -6.03 -9.80 -6.95
N ASP A 139 -6.10 -10.97 -6.30
CA ASP A 139 -7.36 -11.71 -6.16
C ASP A 139 -8.34 -10.85 -5.32
N LEU A 140 -8.60 -9.61 -5.76
CA LEU A 140 -9.68 -8.80 -5.21
C LEU A 140 -10.95 -9.22 -5.91
N ASP A 141 -11.84 -9.81 -5.14
CA ASP A 141 -13.25 -9.95 -5.45
C ASP A 141 -13.88 -8.55 -5.57
N ILE A 142 -13.70 -7.91 -6.73
CA ILE A 142 -14.12 -6.55 -7.05
C ILE A 142 -15.63 -6.49 -7.17
N ASP A 143 -16.27 -7.59 -7.60
CA ASP A 143 -17.72 -7.67 -7.72
C ASP A 143 -18.46 -8.25 -6.51
N ASP A 144 -17.71 -8.59 -5.43
CA ASP A 144 -18.19 -9.03 -4.10
C ASP A 144 -19.01 -10.32 -4.16
N ASP A 145 -18.64 -11.24 -5.07
CA ASP A 145 -19.30 -12.52 -5.29
C ASP A 145 -18.69 -13.69 -4.48
N GLY A 146 -17.57 -13.44 -3.81
CA GLY A 146 -16.81 -14.35 -2.95
C GLY A 146 -15.70 -15.14 -3.64
N VAL A 147 -15.47 -14.94 -4.95
CA VAL A 147 -14.53 -15.70 -5.76
C VAL A 147 -13.69 -14.78 -6.63
N PRO A 148 -12.38 -14.65 -6.34
CA PRO A 148 -11.49 -13.94 -7.22
C PRO A 148 -11.36 -14.60 -8.61
N ASP A 149 -11.81 -13.93 -9.66
CA ASP A 149 -11.78 -14.43 -11.03
C ASP A 149 -11.66 -13.32 -12.12
N ILE A 150 -11.83 -13.71 -13.39
CA ILE A 150 -11.66 -12.79 -14.53
C ILE A 150 -12.77 -11.70 -14.60
N TRP A 151 -13.90 -11.92 -13.93
CA TRP A 151 -15.02 -10.98 -13.86
C TRP A 151 -14.77 -9.83 -12.89
N ASP A 152 -13.81 -9.96 -11.97
CA ASP A 152 -13.35 -8.84 -11.13
C ASP A 152 -12.78 -7.67 -11.93
N LEU A 153 -12.30 -7.92 -13.15
CA LEU A 153 -11.84 -6.88 -14.08
C LEU A 153 -13.01 -6.09 -14.69
N ASP A 154 -14.25 -6.56 -14.56
CA ASP A 154 -15.47 -5.97 -15.11
C ASP A 154 -16.51 -5.71 -14.00
N ASN A 155 -16.51 -4.47 -13.47
CA ASN A 155 -17.45 -3.96 -12.46
C ASN A 155 -18.91 -3.77 -12.99
N SER A 156 -19.36 -4.64 -13.89
CA SER A 156 -20.72 -4.64 -14.44
C SER A 156 -21.60 -5.76 -13.90
N THR A 157 -21.08 -6.64 -13.04
CA THR A 157 -21.89 -7.62 -12.30
C THR A 157 -22.85 -6.88 -11.35
N PRO A 158 -24.18 -6.98 -11.54
CA PRO A 158 -25.12 -6.32 -10.65
C PRO A 158 -25.13 -7.03 -9.29
N ALA A 159 -25.12 -6.26 -8.20
CA ALA A 159 -25.23 -6.78 -6.84
C ALA A 159 -26.40 -7.80 -6.70
N GLY A 160 -26.11 -9.00 -6.19
CA GLY A 160 -27.10 -10.07 -5.98
C GLY A 160 -26.96 -11.32 -6.85
N TYR A 161 -25.87 -11.44 -7.61
CA TYR A 161 -25.45 -12.67 -8.27
C TYR A 161 -24.72 -13.60 -7.28
N TRP A 162 -24.98 -14.91 -7.34
CA TRP A 162 -24.14 -15.94 -6.70
C TRP A 162 -23.38 -16.68 -7.78
N THR A 163 -22.07 -16.80 -7.59
CA THR A 163 -21.17 -17.37 -8.57
C THR A 163 -20.65 -18.72 -8.07
N ASP A 164 -20.55 -19.70 -8.97
CA ASP A 164 -19.86 -20.96 -8.63
C ASP A 164 -18.34 -20.78 -8.63
N SER A 165 -17.60 -21.80 -8.18
CA SER A 165 -16.12 -21.76 -8.17
C SER A 165 -15.47 -21.62 -9.56
N ASP A 166 -16.26 -21.66 -10.62
CA ASP A 166 -15.83 -21.51 -12.02
C ASP A 166 -16.20 -20.13 -12.60
N GLY A 167 -16.72 -19.19 -11.79
CA GLY A 167 -17.07 -17.86 -12.26
C GLY A 167 -18.41 -17.77 -13.00
N ARG A 168 -19.33 -18.73 -12.78
CA ARG A 168 -20.66 -18.72 -13.41
C ARG A 168 -21.71 -18.18 -12.44
N GLY A 169 -22.05 -16.91 -12.63
CA GLY A 169 -23.08 -16.24 -11.84
C GLY A 169 -24.52 -16.66 -12.20
N ARG A 170 -25.39 -16.79 -11.20
CA ARG A 170 -26.87 -16.70 -11.36
C ARG A 170 -27.48 -15.70 -10.38
N MET A 171 -28.46 -14.92 -10.86
CA MET A 171 -29.25 -14.05 -9.98
C MET A 171 -30.13 -14.85 -9.03
N TRP A 172 -30.16 -14.42 -7.78
CA TRP A 172 -31.15 -14.91 -6.83
C TRP A 172 -32.58 -14.67 -7.33
N GLY A 173 -33.31 -15.75 -7.57
CA GLY A 173 -34.70 -15.71 -7.99
C GLY A 173 -34.92 -15.66 -9.50
N ASP A 174 -33.89 -15.72 -10.34
CA ASP A 174 -34.01 -15.97 -11.77
C ASP A 174 -34.17 -17.47 -12.02
N MET A 175 -35.42 -17.93 -12.01
CA MET A 175 -35.75 -19.35 -12.10
C MET A 175 -35.81 -19.86 -13.54
N ASN A 176 -35.87 -18.94 -14.51
CA ASN A 176 -35.94 -19.29 -15.93
C ASN A 176 -34.61 -19.08 -16.69
N GLY A 177 -33.61 -18.45 -16.05
CA GLY A 177 -32.27 -18.21 -16.58
C GLY A 177 -32.20 -17.10 -17.63
N ASP A 178 -33.17 -16.18 -17.67
CA ASP A 178 -33.24 -15.10 -18.68
C ASP A 178 -32.57 -13.79 -18.25
N ALA A 179 -31.88 -13.83 -17.10
CA ALA A 179 -31.22 -12.70 -16.48
C ALA A 179 -32.16 -11.52 -16.16
N LYS A 180 -33.44 -11.79 -15.82
CA LYS A 180 -34.40 -10.78 -15.33
C LYS A 180 -35.28 -11.34 -14.22
N LEU A 181 -35.50 -10.55 -13.16
CA LEU A 181 -36.49 -10.89 -12.13
C LEU A 181 -37.88 -10.41 -12.54
N THR A 182 -38.71 -11.33 -13.02
CA THR A 182 -40.05 -11.04 -13.52
C THR A 182 -41.11 -11.93 -12.86
N SER A 183 -42.38 -11.69 -13.19
CA SER A 183 -43.46 -12.59 -12.79
C SER A 183 -43.33 -14.00 -13.38
N ALA A 184 -42.52 -14.18 -14.43
CA ALA A 184 -42.27 -15.50 -15.00
C ALA A 184 -41.48 -16.40 -14.04
N ASP A 185 -40.54 -15.83 -13.29
CA ASP A 185 -39.74 -16.56 -12.30
C ASP A 185 -40.55 -17.01 -11.10
N VAL A 186 -41.45 -16.14 -10.64
CA VAL A 186 -42.44 -16.47 -9.60
C VAL A 186 -43.36 -17.60 -10.05
N LEU A 187 -43.74 -17.62 -11.33
CA LEU A 187 -44.56 -18.68 -11.90
C LEU A 187 -43.82 -20.02 -11.94
N MET A 188 -42.53 -20.01 -12.30
CA MET A 188 -41.67 -21.20 -12.27
C MET A 188 -41.59 -21.78 -10.86
N LEU A 189 -41.31 -20.95 -9.85
CA LEU A 189 -41.30 -21.37 -8.45
C LEU A 189 -42.64 -21.97 -8.04
N LEU A 190 -43.76 -21.32 -8.38
CA LEU A 190 -45.10 -21.82 -8.05
C LEU A 190 -45.39 -23.16 -8.72
N GLN A 191 -45.01 -23.32 -10.00
CA GLN A 191 -45.15 -24.57 -10.74
C GLN A 191 -44.33 -25.70 -10.11
N ALA A 192 -43.14 -25.41 -9.60
CA ALA A 192 -42.32 -26.39 -8.90
C ALA A 192 -42.93 -26.79 -7.55
N VAL A 193 -43.42 -25.82 -6.77
CA VAL A 193 -44.10 -26.07 -5.49
C VAL A 193 -45.35 -26.94 -5.67
N VAL A 194 -46.10 -26.77 -6.76
CA VAL A 194 -47.26 -27.61 -7.07
C VAL A 194 -46.90 -28.91 -7.81
N GLY A 195 -45.61 -29.25 -7.94
CA GLY A 195 -45.12 -30.50 -8.51
C GLY A 195 -45.32 -30.64 -10.03
N LYS A 196 -45.47 -29.52 -10.75
CA LYS A 196 -45.64 -29.54 -12.22
C LYS A 196 -44.31 -29.54 -12.96
N ILE A 197 -43.25 -29.03 -12.35
CA ILE A 197 -41.89 -28.99 -12.90
C ILE A 197 -40.89 -29.32 -11.79
N GLU A 198 -39.73 -29.85 -12.17
CA GLU A 198 -38.58 -29.98 -11.28
C GLU A 198 -37.62 -28.83 -11.56
N ILE A 199 -37.21 -28.11 -10.51
CA ILE A 199 -36.13 -27.12 -10.57
C ILE A 199 -34.91 -27.80 -9.96
N GLY A 200 -33.95 -28.15 -10.80
CA GLY A 200 -32.68 -28.78 -10.43
C GLY A 200 -31.53 -27.81 -10.52
#